data_AF-A0A6P8WNG3-F1
#
_entry.id   AF-A0A6P8WNG3-F1
#
_cell.length_a   1.000
_cell.length_b   1.000
_cell.length_c   1.000
_cell.angle_alpha   90.00
_cell.angle_beta   90.00
_cell.angle_gamma   90.00
#
_symmetry.space_group_name_H-M   'P 1'
#
loop_
_entity.id
_entity.type
_entity.pdbx_description
1 polymer ?
#
loop_
_entity_poly.entity_id
_entity_poly.type
_entity_poly.pdbx_seq_one_letter_code
_entity_poly.pdbx_strand_id
1 'polypeptide(L)'
;MLFKYFPFILLCAQCLLAAPTREAVSAAAQHQLEQEAQAETINLLNSLFRAQIAYFSGVRAKLAPTTKRARDIEVYVTRLNEAIAEPDLDKKNAMWLNIFEQFSKSPLLLNKPEETGLSNAEYQVLLTDVKLQEITKSYIRDVSTYFFKMARISGKVVENGIDDYFAQANVRRHQ
;
A
#
# COMPACT_ATOMS: atom_id res chain seq x y z
N MET A 1 13.77 17.40 -0.61
CA MET A 1 14.64 17.34 0.59
C MET A 1 14.15 16.35 1.69
N LEU A 2 12.97 15.72 1.56
CA LEU A 2 12.45 14.76 2.56
C LEU A 2 13.22 13.42 2.65
N PHE A 3 13.93 13.00 1.60
CA PHE A 3 14.67 11.73 1.57
C PHE A 3 15.87 11.66 2.53
N LYS A 4 16.32 12.79 3.09
CA LYS A 4 17.43 12.82 4.06
C LYS A 4 17.02 12.43 5.48
N TYR A 5 15.73 12.45 5.80
CA TYR A 5 15.25 12.17 7.16
C TYR A 5 14.72 10.75 7.33
N PHE A 6 14.52 10.01 6.24
CA PHE A 6 14.13 8.60 6.26
C PHE A 6 15.04 7.70 7.13
N PRO A 7 16.39 7.82 7.09
CA PRO A 7 17.24 7.04 7.98
C PRO A 7 17.14 7.48 9.44
N PHE A 8 16.81 8.76 9.70
CA PHE A 8 16.62 9.28 11.06
C PHE A 8 15.32 8.79 11.68
N ILE A 9 14.25 8.67 10.88
CA ILE A 9 12.97 8.08 11.28
C ILE A 9 13.15 6.58 11.60
N LEU A 10 13.97 5.87 10.82
CA LEU A 10 14.36 4.48 11.08
C LEU A 10 15.22 4.34 12.35
N LEU A 11 16.12 5.29 12.61
CA LEU A 11 16.93 5.30 13.84
C LEU A 11 16.07 5.56 15.09
N CYS A 12 15.10 6.48 15.02
CA CYS A 12 14.14 6.72 16.09
C CYS A 12 13.25 5.50 16.34
N ALA A 13 12.82 4.78 15.30
CA ALA A 13 12.10 3.52 15.43
C ALA A 13 12.95 2.44 16.12
N GLN A 14 14.25 2.39 15.88
CA GLN A 14 15.18 1.46 16.53
C GLN A 14 15.45 1.83 18.00
N CYS A 15 15.53 3.12 18.33
CA CYS A 15 15.67 3.56 19.73
C CYS A 15 14.42 3.30 20.58
N LEU A 16 13.22 3.33 19.99
CA LEU A 16 11.98 2.92 20.67
C LEU A 16 11.91 1.41 20.94
N LEU A 17 12.56 0.59 20.10
CA LEU A 17 12.65 -0.86 20.26
C LEU A 17 13.79 -1.31 21.21
N ALA A 18 14.76 -0.45 21.47
CA ALA A 18 15.91 -0.73 22.34
C ALA A 18 15.75 -0.23 23.79
N ALA A 19 14.62 0.42 24.11
CA ALA A 19 14.29 0.75 25.49
C ALA A 19 13.98 -0.54 26.27
N PRO A 20 14.58 -0.76 27.46
CA PRO A 20 14.40 -2.00 28.20
C PRO A 20 12.92 -2.19 28.54
N THR A 21 12.35 -3.24 27.96
CA THR A 21 10.99 -3.75 28.21
C THR A 21 10.74 -3.88 29.71
N ARG A 22 9.87 -3.02 30.25
CA ARG A 22 9.24 -3.23 31.55
C ARG A 22 7.78 -3.59 31.30
N GLU A 23 7.52 -4.89 31.42
CA GLU A 23 6.22 -5.58 31.51
C GLU A 23 5.12 -5.08 30.57
N ALA A 24 5.25 -5.63 29.35
CA ALA A 24 4.25 -5.95 28.33
C ALA A 24 2.81 -5.47 28.56
N VAL A 25 2.33 -4.71 27.56
CA VAL A 25 0.92 -4.71 27.17
C VAL A 25 0.43 -6.16 27.14
N SER A 26 -0.80 -6.45 27.61
CA SER A 26 -1.28 -7.84 27.61
C SER A 26 -1.05 -8.48 26.23
N ALA A 27 -0.29 -9.59 26.19
CA ALA A 27 0.19 -10.17 24.93
C ALA A 27 -0.96 -10.48 23.95
N ALA A 28 -2.16 -10.75 24.49
CA ALA A 28 -3.38 -10.94 23.72
C ALA A 28 -3.88 -9.66 23.03
N ALA A 29 -3.89 -8.51 23.73
CA ALA A 29 -4.31 -7.24 23.14
C ALA A 29 -3.33 -6.75 22.06
N GLN A 30 -2.03 -6.96 22.28
CA GLN A 30 -1.00 -6.60 21.31
C GLN A 30 -1.09 -7.49 20.06
N HIS A 31 -1.24 -8.80 20.22
CA HIS A 31 -1.44 -9.73 19.10
C HIS A 31 -2.71 -9.43 18.30
N GLN A 32 -3.80 -9.01 18.96
CA GLN A 32 -5.03 -8.61 18.27
C GLN A 32 -4.84 -7.35 17.41
N LEU A 33 -4.11 -6.35 17.91
CA LEU A 33 -3.80 -5.13 17.14
C LEU A 33 -2.87 -5.42 15.96
N GLU A 34 -1.92 -6.34 16.12
CA GLU A 34 -1.06 -6.80 15.02
C GLU A 34 -1.86 -7.50 13.92
N GLN A 35 -2.82 -8.36 14.30
CA GLN A 35 -3.72 -9.00 13.34
C GLN A 35 -4.62 -7.98 12.62
N GLU A 36 -5.15 -6.98 13.33
CA GLU A 36 -5.94 -5.89 12.74
C GLU A 36 -5.11 -5.11 11.72
N ALA A 37 -3.86 -4.76 12.07
CA ALA A 37 -2.94 -4.06 11.17
C ALA A 37 -2.58 -4.88 9.92
N GLN A 38 -2.32 -6.18 10.09
CA GLN A 38 -2.04 -7.10 8.97
C GLN A 38 -3.24 -7.21 8.03
N ALA A 39 -4.45 -7.38 8.57
CA ALA A 39 -5.67 -7.47 7.78
C ALA A 39 -5.94 -6.19 7.00
N GLU A 40 -5.77 -5.02 7.62
CA GLU A 40 -5.92 -3.73 6.94
C GLU A 40 -4.86 -3.50 5.86
N THR A 41 -3.63 -4.00 6.06
CA THR A 41 -2.57 -3.96 5.06
C THR A 41 -2.93 -4.83 3.85
N ILE A 42 -3.42 -6.06 4.08
CA ILE A 42 -3.91 -6.95 3.00
C ILE A 42 -5.04 -6.28 2.22
N ASN A 43 -5.99 -5.67 2.94
CA ASN A 43 -7.13 -4.99 2.33
C ASN A 43 -6.68 -3.81 1.47
N LEU A 44 -5.72 -3.01 1.95
CA LEU A 44 -5.12 -1.94 1.16
C LEU A 44 -4.48 -2.52 -0.10
N LEU A 45 -3.55 -3.47 0.02
CA LEU A 45 -2.80 -4.03 -1.11
C LEU A 45 -3.75 -4.58 -2.19
N ASN A 46 -4.76 -5.35 -1.79
CA ASN A 46 -5.77 -5.88 -2.71
C ASN A 46 -6.58 -4.76 -3.39
N SER A 47 -6.92 -3.69 -2.66
CA SER A 47 -7.62 -2.53 -3.23
C SER A 47 -6.75 -1.77 -4.24
N LEU A 48 -5.47 -1.57 -3.93
CA LEU A 48 -4.51 -0.93 -4.84
C LEU A 48 -4.31 -1.74 -6.13
N PHE A 49 -4.21 -3.08 -6.01
CA PHE A 49 -4.11 -3.94 -7.19
C PHE A 49 -5.37 -3.88 -8.05
N ARG A 50 -6.56 -3.95 -7.45
CA ARG A 50 -7.84 -3.85 -8.17
C ARG A 50 -8.00 -2.51 -8.89
N ALA A 51 -7.62 -1.40 -8.25
CA ALA A 51 -7.64 -0.09 -8.87
C ALA A 51 -6.70 -0.01 -10.08
N GLN A 52 -5.47 -0.54 -9.95
CA GLN A 52 -4.52 -0.59 -11.07
C GLN A 52 -5.01 -1.49 -12.21
N ILE A 53 -5.57 -2.67 -11.91
CA ILE A 53 -6.17 -3.56 -12.92
C ILE A 53 -7.29 -2.83 -13.66
N ALA A 54 -8.21 -2.18 -12.95
CA ALA A 54 -9.32 -1.47 -13.55
C ALA A 54 -8.85 -0.32 -14.44
N TYR A 55 -7.86 0.45 -13.96
CA TYR A 55 -7.26 1.55 -14.71
C TYR A 55 -6.65 1.05 -16.03
N PHE A 56 -5.71 0.11 -15.93
CA PHE A 56 -4.96 -0.35 -17.09
C PHE A 56 -5.78 -1.22 -18.04
N SER A 57 -6.75 -1.98 -17.54
CA SER A 57 -7.71 -2.66 -18.41
C SER A 57 -8.57 -1.66 -19.20
N GLY A 58 -8.94 -0.54 -18.58
CA GLY A 58 -9.64 0.56 -19.26
C GLY A 58 -8.79 1.24 -20.33
N VAL A 59 -7.50 1.48 -20.05
CA VAL A 59 -6.52 1.99 -21.02
C VAL A 59 -6.38 1.01 -22.20
N ARG A 60 -6.15 -0.28 -21.92
CA ARG A 60 -5.97 -1.33 -22.93
C ARG A 60 -7.19 -1.46 -23.84
N ALA A 61 -8.40 -1.40 -23.29
CA ALA A 61 -9.64 -1.50 -24.08
C ALA A 61 -9.79 -0.40 -25.14
N LYS A 62 -9.07 0.73 -24.98
CA LYS A 62 -9.05 1.86 -25.92
C LYS A 62 -7.87 1.84 -26.89
N LEU A 63 -6.96 0.88 -26.74
CA LEU A 63 -5.83 0.67 -27.64
C LEU A 63 -6.14 -0.45 -28.63
N ALA A 64 -5.55 -0.39 -29.83
CA ALA A 64 -5.63 -1.51 -30.75
C ALA A 64 -4.92 -2.74 -30.14
N PRO A 65 -5.55 -3.93 -30.11
CA PRO A 65 -4.99 -5.13 -29.45
C PRO A 65 -3.64 -5.61 -30.02
N THR A 66 -3.34 -5.23 -31.27
CA THR A 66 -2.10 -5.58 -31.96
C THR A 66 -0.92 -4.71 -31.53
N THR A 67 -1.16 -3.61 -30.82
CA THR A 67 -0.12 -2.68 -30.37
C THR A 67 0.75 -3.30 -29.29
N LYS A 68 2.03 -2.91 -29.25
CA LYS A 68 2.94 -3.34 -28.18
C LYS A 68 2.43 -2.90 -26.82
N ARG A 69 1.91 -1.66 -26.70
CA ARG A 69 1.38 -1.13 -25.44
C ARG A 69 0.21 -1.95 -24.91
N ALA A 70 -0.72 -2.40 -25.75
CA ALA A 70 -1.84 -3.23 -25.31
C ALA A 70 -1.36 -4.57 -24.72
N ARG A 71 -0.31 -5.17 -25.29
CA ARG A 71 0.31 -6.42 -24.79
C ARG A 71 1.08 -6.19 -23.50
N ASP A 72 1.86 -5.11 -23.42
CA ASP A 72 2.60 -4.73 -22.20
C ASP A 72 1.63 -4.52 -21.03
N ILE A 73 0.48 -3.88 -21.28
CA ILE A 73 -0.58 -3.71 -20.28
C ILE A 73 -1.18 -5.06 -19.87
N GLU A 74 -1.44 -5.94 -20.82
CA GLU A 74 -1.98 -7.28 -20.53
C GLU A 74 -1.08 -8.07 -19.59
N VAL A 75 0.23 -8.11 -19.86
CA VAL A 75 1.21 -8.76 -18.99
C VAL A 75 1.20 -8.15 -17.58
N TYR A 76 1.13 -6.82 -17.50
CA TYR A 76 1.07 -6.12 -16.22
C TYR A 76 -0.21 -6.45 -15.43
N VAL A 77 -1.37 -6.45 -16.08
CA VAL A 77 -2.65 -6.81 -15.48
C VAL A 77 -2.67 -8.26 -15.01
N THR A 78 -2.10 -9.19 -15.79
CA THR A 78 -1.99 -10.61 -15.39
C THR A 78 -1.21 -10.76 -14.08
N ARG A 79 -0.06 -10.08 -13.94
CA ARG A 79 0.74 -10.12 -12.71
C ARG A 79 0.04 -9.51 -11.50
N LEU A 80 -0.76 -8.46 -11.72
CA LEU A 80 -1.60 -7.90 -10.65
C LEU A 80 -2.68 -8.88 -10.20
N ASN A 81 -3.28 -9.63 -11.13
CA ASN A 81 -4.25 -10.68 -10.78
C ASN A 81 -3.60 -11.82 -10.00
N GLU A 82 -2.39 -12.25 -10.38
CA GLU A 82 -1.60 -13.23 -9.64
C GLU A 82 -1.32 -12.75 -8.20
N ALA A 83 -0.91 -11.48 -8.03
CA ALA A 83 -0.65 -10.90 -6.71
C ALA A 83 -1.91 -10.79 -5.83
N ILE A 84 -3.09 -10.56 -6.43
CA ILE A 84 -4.37 -10.62 -5.70
C ILE A 84 -4.66 -12.04 -5.23
N ALA A 85 -4.42 -13.04 -6.08
CA ALA A 85 -4.72 -14.44 -5.81
C ALA A 85 -3.77 -15.08 -4.79
N GLU A 86 -2.57 -14.54 -4.57
CA GLU A 86 -1.61 -15.04 -3.58
C GLU A 86 -2.19 -14.96 -2.15
N PRO A 87 -2.33 -16.10 -1.43
CA PRO A 87 -2.82 -16.13 -0.06
C PRO A 87 -1.77 -15.78 1.00
N ASP A 88 -0.48 -15.97 0.71
CA ASP A 88 0.61 -15.73 1.66
C ASP A 88 0.97 -14.23 1.70
N LEU A 89 0.95 -13.63 2.90
CA LEU A 89 1.18 -12.20 3.06
C LEU A 89 2.60 -11.78 2.68
N ASP A 90 3.61 -12.55 3.08
CA ASP A 90 5.01 -12.21 2.81
C ASP A 90 5.32 -12.28 1.32
N LYS A 91 4.83 -13.30 0.63
CA LYS A 91 4.89 -13.41 -0.83
C LYS A 91 4.10 -12.32 -1.51
N LYS A 92 2.86 -12.03 -1.07
CA LYS A 92 2.04 -10.95 -1.62
C LYS A 92 2.76 -9.59 -1.49
N ASN A 93 3.41 -9.35 -0.35
CA ASN A 93 4.17 -8.13 -0.11
C ASN A 93 5.42 -8.05 -1.01
N ALA A 94 6.14 -9.15 -1.18
CA ALA A 94 7.27 -9.23 -2.11
C ALA A 94 6.83 -9.01 -3.57
N MET A 95 5.70 -9.60 -3.98
CA MET A 95 5.11 -9.37 -5.29
C MET A 95 4.70 -7.91 -5.47
N TRP A 96 4.08 -7.29 -4.46
CA TRP A 96 3.74 -5.87 -4.47
C TRP A 96 4.97 -5.00 -4.72
N LEU A 97 6.03 -5.20 -3.93
CA LEU A 97 7.27 -4.44 -4.05
C LEU A 97 7.89 -4.60 -5.44
N ASN A 98 7.98 -5.84 -5.94
CA ASN A 98 8.51 -6.14 -7.26
C ASN A 98 7.70 -5.49 -8.39
N ILE A 99 6.36 -5.56 -8.30
CA ILE A 99 5.46 -4.92 -9.28
C ILE A 99 5.62 -3.41 -9.23
N PHE A 100 5.69 -2.81 -8.03
CA PHE A 100 5.86 -1.36 -7.86
C PHE A 100 7.19 -0.86 -8.42
N GLU A 101 8.31 -1.54 -8.10
CA GLU A 101 9.63 -1.18 -8.62
C GLU A 101 9.68 -1.24 -10.15
N GLN A 102 9.09 -2.28 -10.73
CA GLN A 102 9.02 -2.39 -12.19
C GLN A 102 8.08 -1.38 -12.82
N PHE A 103 6.95 -1.07 -12.16
CA PHE A 103 6.03 -0.03 -12.59
C PHE A 103 6.72 1.34 -12.65
N SER A 104 7.55 1.67 -11.66
CA SER A 104 8.29 2.95 -11.62
C SER A 104 9.23 3.13 -12.82
N LYS A 105 9.69 2.02 -13.41
CA LYS A 105 10.56 1.97 -14.60
C LYS A 105 9.77 1.75 -15.89
N SER A 106 8.45 1.60 -15.79
CA SER A 106 7.62 1.15 -16.88
C SER A 106 7.24 2.29 -17.81
N PRO A 107 7.30 2.08 -19.14
CA PRO A 107 6.82 3.07 -20.09
C PRO A 107 5.29 3.14 -20.16
N LEU A 108 4.53 2.40 -19.33
CA LEU A 108 3.07 2.30 -19.42
C LEU A 108 2.33 3.65 -19.39
N LEU A 109 2.89 4.65 -18.73
CA LEU A 109 2.32 6.01 -18.69
C LEU A 109 2.94 6.96 -19.72
N LEU A 110 3.97 6.52 -20.45
CA LEU A 110 4.69 7.31 -21.43
C LEU A 110 4.29 6.87 -22.84
N ASN A 111 3.98 7.85 -23.69
CA ASN A 111 3.65 7.55 -25.06
C ASN A 111 4.93 7.35 -25.89
N LYS A 112 4.91 6.27 -26.66
CA LYS A 112 5.77 6.05 -27.83
C LYS A 112 4.83 5.75 -29.00
N PRO A 113 4.66 6.66 -29.97
CA PRO A 113 3.68 6.49 -31.03
C PRO A 113 3.80 5.17 -31.79
N GLU A 114 5.02 4.66 -31.97
CA GLU A 114 5.31 3.37 -32.57
C GLU A 114 4.81 2.17 -31.74
N GLU A 115 4.60 2.34 -30.43
CA GLU A 115 4.10 1.30 -29.52
C GLU A 115 2.59 1.37 -29.28
N THR A 116 1.98 2.55 -29.49
CA THR A 116 0.57 2.84 -29.15
C THR A 116 -0.31 3.09 -30.37
N GLY A 117 0.27 3.52 -31.49
CA GLY A 117 -0.45 4.02 -32.66
C GLY A 117 -1.11 5.39 -32.45
N LEU A 118 -0.76 6.09 -31.36
CA LEU A 118 -1.38 7.35 -30.94
C LEU A 118 -0.34 8.47 -30.82
N SER A 119 -0.75 9.70 -31.10
CA SER A 119 0.03 10.88 -30.73
C SER A 119 0.10 11.05 -29.21
N ASN A 120 1.07 11.85 -28.73
CA ASN A 120 1.19 12.12 -27.30
C ASN A 120 -0.08 12.74 -26.72
N ALA A 121 -0.73 13.65 -27.45
CA ALA A 121 -1.96 14.29 -26.99
C ALA A 121 -3.10 13.27 -26.83
N GLU A 122 -3.31 12.41 -27.83
CA GLU A 122 -4.33 11.36 -27.79
C GLU A 122 -4.08 10.37 -26.66
N TYR A 123 -2.82 9.96 -26.45
CA TYR A 123 -2.47 9.06 -25.37
C TYR A 123 -2.70 9.70 -23.98
N GLN A 124 -2.40 10.99 -23.82
CA GLN A 124 -2.67 11.70 -22.56
C GLN A 124 -4.16 11.83 -22.27
N VAL A 125 -4.98 12.12 -23.30
CA VAL A 125 -6.45 12.11 -23.16
C VAL A 125 -6.95 10.73 -22.76
N LEU A 126 -6.40 9.68 -23.36
CA LEU A 126 -6.73 8.29 -23.01
C LEU A 126 -6.41 7.99 -21.54
N LEU A 127 -5.22 8.39 -21.05
CA LEU A 127 -4.79 8.19 -19.65
C LEU A 127 -5.57 9.02 -18.62
N THR A 128 -6.18 10.12 -19.05
CA THR A 128 -6.90 11.07 -18.17
C THR A 128 -8.42 11.06 -18.37
N ASP A 129 -8.93 10.02 -19.03
CA ASP A 129 -10.36 9.80 -19.19
C ASP A 129 -11.13 9.86 -17.87
N VAL A 130 -12.37 10.35 -17.90
CA VAL A 130 -13.20 10.59 -16.71
C VAL A 130 -13.27 9.36 -15.80
N LYS A 131 -13.49 8.18 -16.38
CA LYS A 131 -13.56 6.92 -15.62
C LYS A 131 -12.22 6.59 -14.95
N LEU A 132 -11.12 6.89 -15.62
CA LEU A 132 -9.78 6.68 -15.07
C LEU A 132 -9.46 7.67 -13.94
N GLN A 133 -9.91 8.92 -14.06
CA GLN A 133 -9.80 9.90 -12.98
C GLN A 133 -10.58 9.47 -11.74
N GLU A 134 -11.77 8.89 -11.90
CA GLU A 134 -12.53 8.32 -10.79
C GLU A 134 -11.79 7.17 -10.10
N ILE A 135 -11.14 6.30 -10.87
CA ILE A 135 -10.30 5.21 -10.33
C ILE A 135 -9.12 5.80 -9.55
N THR A 136 -8.44 6.82 -10.08
CA THR A 136 -7.36 7.52 -9.36
C THR A 136 -7.85 8.18 -8.07
N LYS A 137 -9.04 8.79 -8.07
CA LYS A 137 -9.65 9.35 -6.86
C LYS A 137 -9.94 8.25 -5.82
N SER A 138 -10.48 7.10 -6.25
CA SER A 138 -10.69 5.96 -5.35
C SER A 138 -9.37 5.49 -4.75
N TYR A 139 -8.32 5.35 -5.57
CA TYR A 139 -6.99 4.96 -5.11
C TYR A 139 -6.49 5.87 -3.98
N ILE A 140 -6.56 7.19 -4.15
CA ILE A 140 -6.11 8.16 -3.14
C ILE A 140 -6.95 8.05 -1.86
N ARG A 141 -8.27 7.87 -2.00
CA ARG A 141 -9.18 7.68 -0.87
C ARG A 141 -8.84 6.41 -0.09
N ASP A 142 -8.57 5.30 -0.77
CA ASP A 142 -8.29 4.02 -0.14
C ASP A 142 -6.97 4.08 0.65
N VAL A 143 -5.94 4.71 0.06
CA VAL A 143 -4.66 5.00 0.75
C VAL A 143 -4.88 5.89 1.98
N SER A 144 -5.66 6.97 1.85
CA SER A 144 -5.94 7.90 2.95
C SER A 144 -6.70 7.21 4.09
N THR A 145 -7.66 6.37 3.74
CA THR A 145 -8.44 5.57 4.70
C THR A 145 -7.55 4.61 5.47
N TYR A 146 -6.63 3.92 4.78
CA TYR A 146 -5.66 3.06 5.44
C TYR A 146 -4.77 3.83 6.42
N PHE A 147 -4.20 4.97 6.01
CA PHE A 147 -3.37 5.77 6.92
C PHE A 147 -4.13 6.21 8.17
N PHE A 148 -5.39 6.61 8.02
CA PHE A 148 -6.24 6.96 9.16
C PHE A 148 -6.48 5.76 10.10
N LYS A 149 -6.75 4.57 9.55
CA LYS A 149 -6.91 3.35 10.34
C LYS A 149 -5.61 2.97 11.07
N MET A 150 -4.47 3.04 10.39
CA MET A 150 -3.17 2.76 11.01
C MET A 150 -2.87 3.74 12.14
N ALA A 151 -3.12 5.04 11.94
CA ALA A 151 -2.97 6.04 12.99
C ALA A 151 -3.83 5.72 14.23
N ARG A 152 -5.08 5.26 14.01
CA ARG A 152 -5.97 4.83 15.10
C ARG A 152 -5.44 3.58 15.83
N ILE A 153 -4.95 2.59 15.10
CA ILE A 153 -4.34 1.38 15.71
C ILE A 153 -3.11 1.77 16.52
N SER A 154 -2.22 2.62 15.99
CA SER A 154 -1.06 3.14 16.73
C SER A 154 -1.47 3.90 18.00
N GLY A 155 -2.54 4.69 17.94
CA GLY A 155 -3.11 5.37 19.13
C GLY A 155 -3.54 4.39 20.21
N LYS A 156 -4.28 3.32 19.85
CA LYS A 156 -4.69 2.26 20.79
C LYS A 156 -3.51 1.54 21.45
N VAL A 157 -2.42 1.31 20.71
CA VAL A 157 -1.21 0.69 21.27
C VAL A 157 -0.62 1.57 22.39
N VAL A 158 -0.59 2.88 22.18
CA VAL A 158 -0.09 3.85 23.18
C VAL A 158 -1.03 3.94 24.38
N GLU A 159 -2.34 4.04 24.15
CA GLU A 159 -3.36 4.06 25.21
C GLU A 159 -3.26 2.82 26.10
N ASN A 160 -3.22 1.62 25.51
CA ASN A 160 -3.06 0.36 26.26
C ASN A 160 -1.77 0.35 27.09
N GLY A 161 -0.65 0.85 26.53
CA GLY A 161 0.61 0.96 27.28
C GLY A 161 0.55 1.93 28.46
N ILE A 162 -0.24 3.00 28.34
CA ILE A 162 -0.46 3.97 29.42
C ILE A 162 -1.37 3.37 30.50
N ASP A 163 -2.46 2.72 30.11
CA ASP A 163 -3.41 2.09 31.05
C ASP A 163 -2.75 0.97 31.86
N ASP A 164 -1.95 0.13 31.20
CA ASP A 164 -1.18 -0.93 31.86
C ASP A 164 -0.12 -0.36 32.83
N TYR A 165 0.52 0.77 32.47
CA TYR A 165 1.43 1.48 33.37
C TYR A 165 0.72 1.96 34.63
N PHE A 166 -0.47 2.59 34.50
CA PHE A 166 -1.23 3.07 35.65
C PHE A 166 -1.78 1.93 36.52
N ALA A 167 -2.21 0.82 35.90
CA ALA A 167 -2.65 -0.38 36.62
C ALA A 167 -1.52 -0.98 37.47
N GLN A 168 -0.32 -1.16 36.89
CA GLN A 168 0.83 -1.70 37.60
C GLN A 168 1.33 -0.75 38.72
N ALA A 169 1.30 0.57 38.48
CA ALA A 169 1.70 1.56 39.48
C ALA A 169 0.76 1.59 40.69
N ASN A 170 -0.54 1.37 40.50
CA ASN A 170 -1.51 1.27 41.59
C ASN A 170 -1.36 -0.02 42.40
N VAL A 171 -1.05 -1.16 41.76
CA VAL A 171 -0.80 -2.43 42.46
C VAL A 171 0.43 -2.32 43.38
N ARG A 172 1.50 -1.64 42.94
CA ARG A 172 2.72 -1.44 43.75
C ARG A 172 2.55 -0.45 44.92
N ARG A 173 1.52 0.41 44.92
CA ARG A 173 1.22 1.32 46.05
C ARG A 173 0.44 0.66 47.18
N HIS A 174 -0.11 -0.53 46.94
CA HIS A 174 -0.94 -1.28 47.89
C HIS A 174 -0.26 -2.56 48.41
N GLN A 175 1.04 -2.73 48.15
CA GLN A 175 1.94 -3.68 48.82
C GLN A 175 2.83 -2.95 49.81
#